data_AF-A0A101N1V9-F1
#
_entry.id   AF-A0A101N1V9-F1
#
_cell.length_a   1.000
_cell.length_b   1.000
_cell.length_c   1.000
_cell.angle_alpha   90.00
_cell.angle_beta   90.00
_cell.angle_gamma   90.00
#
_symmetry.space_group_name_H-M   'P 1'
#
loop_
_entity.id
_entity.type
_entity.pdbx_description
1 polymer ?
#
loop_
_entity_poly.entity_id
_entity_poly.type
_entity_poly.pdbx_seq_one_letter_code
_entity_poly.pdbx_strand_id
1 'polypeptide(L)'
;MAALLYATGESQTELACALGVSQAQVSRRQSGTAAWSLADCDAVAAHYGIDPLDLLAGPTRATETLSAQRRRVPGRVVRPAAAPDGGAR
;
A
#
# COMPACT_ATOMS: atom_id res chain seq x y z
N MET A 1 2.50 0.81 -8.34
CA MET A 1 1.95 1.06 -6.98
C MET A 1 2.43 0.08 -5.92
N ALA A 2 2.81 -1.17 -6.26
CA ALA A 2 3.43 -2.09 -5.30
C ALA A 2 4.67 -1.51 -4.59
N ALA A 3 5.45 -0.67 -5.29
CA ALA A 3 6.59 0.05 -4.70
C ALA A 3 6.19 0.98 -3.53
N LEU A 4 5.01 1.61 -3.58
CA LEU A 4 4.51 2.46 -2.49
C LEU A 4 4.13 1.61 -1.27
N LEU A 5 3.42 0.49 -1.49
CA LEU A 5 3.11 -0.48 -0.42
C LEU A 5 4.39 -0.96 0.27
N TYR A 6 5.41 -1.30 -0.51
CA TYR A 6 6.71 -1.69 0.03
C TYR A 6 7.37 -0.55 0.82
N ALA A 7 7.37 0.66 0.25
CA ALA A 7 7.99 1.84 0.85
C ALA A 7 7.30 2.30 2.14
N THR A 8 5.98 2.14 2.27
CA THR A 8 5.23 2.48 3.49
C THR A 8 5.09 1.31 4.46
N GLY A 9 5.26 0.08 3.97
CA GLY A 9 5.00 -1.14 4.73
C GLY A 9 3.51 -1.51 4.81
N GLU A 10 2.65 -0.85 4.05
CA GLU A 10 1.22 -1.15 3.94
C GLU A 10 0.95 -2.42 3.12
N SER A 11 -0.15 -3.09 3.45
CA SER A 11 -0.70 -4.21 2.71
C SER A 11 -1.66 -3.75 1.60
N GLN A 12 -1.92 -4.63 0.63
CA GLN A 12 -2.94 -4.38 -0.39
C GLN A 12 -4.35 -4.22 0.22
N THR A 13 -4.63 -4.86 1.35
CA THR A 13 -5.91 -4.74 2.06
C THR A 13 -6.12 -3.35 2.65
N GLU A 14 -5.07 -2.76 3.24
CA GLU A 14 -5.14 -1.39 3.76
C GLU A 14 -5.37 -0.37 2.64
N LEU A 15 -4.65 -0.51 1.52
CA LEU A 15 -4.90 0.32 0.34
C LEU A 15 -6.32 0.12 -0.21
N ALA A 16 -6.79 -1.13 -0.29
CA ALA A 16 -8.14 -1.41 -0.77
C ALA A 16 -9.22 -0.75 0.09
N CYS A 17 -9.06 -0.79 1.42
CA CYS A 17 -9.92 -0.12 2.38
C CYS A 17 -9.95 1.39 2.15
N ALA A 18 -8.79 2.04 1.98
CA ALA A 18 -8.69 3.47 1.71
C ALA A 18 -9.35 3.88 0.38
N LEU A 19 -9.30 3.01 -0.63
CA LEU A 19 -9.89 3.23 -1.94
C LEU A 19 -11.37 2.81 -2.04
N GLY A 20 -11.94 2.18 -1.01
CA GLY A 20 -13.32 1.67 -1.04
C GLY A 20 -13.52 0.52 -2.03
N VAL A 21 -12.48 -0.27 -2.31
CA VAL A 21 -12.51 -1.42 -3.22
C VAL A 21 -12.09 -2.71 -2.51
N SER A 22 -12.24 -3.86 -3.17
CA SER A 22 -11.72 -5.13 -2.66
C SER A 22 -10.22 -5.27 -2.86
N GLN A 23 -9.56 -6.03 -1.97
CA GLN A 23 -8.15 -6.39 -2.15
C GLN A 23 -7.91 -7.15 -3.46
N ALA A 24 -8.87 -7.98 -3.91
CA ALA A 24 -8.79 -8.68 -5.19
C ALA A 24 -8.76 -7.72 -6.40
N GLN A 25 -9.46 -6.58 -6.33
CA GLN A 25 -9.37 -5.52 -7.34
C GLN A 25 -7.97 -4.89 -7.35
N VAL A 26 -7.42 -4.56 -6.17
CA VAL A 26 -6.06 -4.02 -6.07
C VAL A 26 -5.02 -5.01 -6.60
N SER A 27 -5.12 -6.29 -6.24
CA SER A 27 -4.22 -7.35 -6.70
C SER A 27 -4.22 -7.47 -8.23
N ARG A 28 -5.41 -7.55 -8.85
CA ARG A 28 -5.53 -7.62 -10.32
C ARG A 28 -4.93 -6.40 -11.02
N ARG A 29 -5.13 -5.20 -10.45
CA ARG A 29 -4.57 -3.96 -10.99
C ARG A 29 -3.05 -3.88 -10.83
N GLN A 30 -2.49 -4.45 -9.78
CA GLN A 30 -1.03 -4.51 -9.58
C GLN A 30 -0.35 -5.57 -10.45
N SER A 31 -1.03 -6.68 -10.76
CA SER A 31 -0.55 -7.71 -11.68
C SER A 31 -0.73 -7.34 -13.16
N GLY A 32 -1.36 -6.20 -13.46
CA GLY A 32 -1.62 -5.75 -14.82
C GLY A 32 -2.78 -6.47 -15.52
N THR A 33 -3.53 -7.30 -14.79
CA THR A 33 -4.72 -8.01 -15.31
C THR A 33 -5.99 -7.15 -15.31
N ALA A 34 -5.93 -5.99 -14.66
CA ALA A 34 -6.94 -4.94 -14.75
C ALA A 34 -6.24 -3.57 -14.83
N ALA A 35 -6.83 -2.62 -15.56
CA ALA A 35 -6.30 -1.27 -15.62
C ALA A 35 -6.64 -0.46 -14.36
N TRP A 36 -5.78 0.50 -14.03
CA TRP A 36 -6.12 1.61 -13.13
C TRP A 36 -6.89 2.66 -13.94
N SER A 37 -8.07 3.06 -13.45
CA SER A 37 -8.69 4.27 -13.99
C SER A 37 -7.94 5.51 -13.47
N LEU A 38 -8.07 6.65 -14.16
CA LEU A 38 -7.49 7.90 -13.68
C LEU A 38 -8.05 8.31 -12.31
N ALA A 39 -9.34 8.07 -12.07
CA ALA A 39 -9.95 8.32 -10.76
C ALA A 39 -9.34 7.43 -9.65
N ASP A 40 -9.00 6.18 -9.97
CA ASP A 40 -8.28 5.34 -9.01
C ASP A 40 -6.85 5.84 -8.77
N CYS A 41 -6.16 6.35 -9.80
CA CYS A 41 -4.85 6.95 -9.66
C CYS A 41 -4.90 8.20 -8.77
N ASP A 42 -5.89 9.06 -8.94
CA ASP A 42 -6.09 10.23 -8.08
C ASP A 42 -6.36 9.82 -6.62
N ALA A 43 -7.21 8.82 -6.41
CA ALA A 43 -7.48 8.31 -5.07
C ALA A 43 -6.23 7.69 -4.40
N VAL A 44 -5.39 6.98 -5.17
CA VAL A 44 -4.11 6.46 -4.68
C VAL A 44 -3.16 7.61 -4.34
N ALA A 45 -3.02 8.61 -5.21
CA ALA A 45 -2.16 9.76 -4.99
C ALA A 45 -2.57 10.52 -3.71
N ALA A 46 -3.88 10.76 -3.55
CA ALA A 46 -4.45 11.37 -2.35
C ALA A 46 -4.18 10.53 -1.09
N HIS A 47 -4.33 9.20 -1.15
CA HIS A 47 -4.04 8.31 -0.02
C HIS A 47 -2.59 8.41 0.46
N TYR A 48 -1.63 8.52 -0.46
CA TYR A 48 -0.21 8.65 -0.13
C TYR A 48 0.26 10.09 0.09
N GLY A 49 -0.59 11.08 -0.20
CA GLY A 49 -0.25 12.50 -0.11
C GLY A 49 0.84 12.91 -1.11
N ILE A 50 0.81 12.35 -2.32
CA ILE A 50 1.72 12.69 -3.43
C ILE A 50 0.94 13.28 -4.60
N ASP A 51 1.62 13.94 -5.53
CA ASP A 51 0.99 14.45 -6.75
C ASP A 51 0.62 13.29 -7.71
N PRO A 52 -0.56 13.32 -8.36
CA PRO A 52 -0.93 12.30 -9.34
C PRO A 52 0.06 12.16 -10.50
N LEU A 53 0.71 13.25 -10.94
CA LEU A 53 1.72 13.19 -11.99
C LEU A 53 2.99 12.51 -11.50
N ASP A 54 3.37 12.69 -10.24
CA ASP A 54 4.50 11.97 -9.63
C ASP A 54 4.19 10.46 -9.52
N LEU A 55 2.94 10.11 -9.24
CA LEU A 55 2.47 8.72 -9.25
C LEU A 55 2.57 8.09 -10.65
N LEU A 56 2.14 8.83 -11.69
CA LEU A 56 2.11 8.38 -13.08
C LEU A 56 3.49 8.40 -13.75
N ALA A 57 4.42 9.23 -13.28
CA ALA A 57 5.81 9.26 -13.75
C ALA A 57 6.57 7.97 -13.45
N GLY A 58 6.07 7.15 -12.53
CA GLY A 58 6.54 5.79 -12.29
C GLY A 58 6.91 5.51 -10.84
N PRO A 59 7.27 4.24 -10.53
CA PRO A 59 7.48 3.79 -9.16
C PRO A 59 8.61 4.53 -8.44
N THR A 60 9.72 4.84 -9.11
CA THR A 60 10.85 5.57 -8.52
C THR A 60 10.40 6.96 -8.06
N ARG A 61 9.82 7.74 -8.98
CA ARG A 61 9.38 9.10 -8.70
C ARG A 61 8.35 9.16 -7.57
N ALA A 62 7.34 8.29 -7.63
CA ALA A 62 6.30 8.21 -6.60
C ALA A 62 6.86 7.92 -5.20
N THR A 63 7.91 7.09 -5.09
CA THR A 63 8.53 6.78 -3.79
C THR A 63 9.45 7.88 -3.28
N GLU A 64 10.09 8.66 -4.17
CA GLU A 64 10.95 9.78 -3.79
C GLU A 64 10.16 10.96 -3.22
N THR A 65 8.94 11.17 -3.71
CA THR A 65 8.04 12.25 -3.26
C THR A 65 7.29 11.91 -1.98
N LEU A 66 7.46 10.68 -1.46
CA LEU A 66 6.81 10.24 -0.24
C LEU A 66 7.40 10.94 1.00
N SER A 67 6.51 11.48 1.83
CA SER A 67 6.89 12.10 3.10
C SER A 67 7.67 11.13 3.99
N ALA A 68 8.64 11.65 4.76
CA ALA A 68 9.48 10.82 5.63
C ALA A 68 8.65 10.07 6.70
N GLN A 69 7.52 10.64 7.14
CA GLN A 69 6.61 10.02 8.11
C GLN A 69 5.87 8.79 7.56
N ARG A 70 5.63 8.74 6.25
CA ARG A 70 4.98 7.61 5.58
C ARG A 70 5.96 6.49 5.23
N ARG A 71 7.26 6.77 5.17
CA ARG A 71 8.26 5.76 4.86
C ARG A 71 8.36 4.76 6.03
N ARG A 72 8.42 3.48 5.68
CA ARG A 72 8.68 2.39 6.61
C ARG A 72 9.97 2.67 7.36
N VAL A 73 9.91 2.72 8.69
CA VAL A 73 11.12 2.76 9.53
C VAL A 73 11.69 1.34 9.61
N PRO A 74 12.92 1.09 9.10
CA PRO A 74 13.57 -0.20 9.27
C PRO A 74 13.85 -0.42 10.76
N GLY A 75 13.25 -1.45 11.38
CA GLY A 75 13.54 -1.82 12.78
C GLY A 75 12.32 -2.15 13.65
N ARG A 76 11.10 -1.76 13.26
CA ARG A 76 9.90 -2.09 14.05
C ARG A 76 9.24 -3.36 13.55
N VAL A 77 9.74 -4.52 13.97
CA VAL A 77 8.99 -5.77 13.90
C VAL A 77 8.08 -5.83 15.12
N VAL A 78 6.85 -5.33 15.02
CA VAL A 78 5.81 -5.70 15.98
C VAL A 78 5.33 -7.09 15.57
N ARG A 79 5.92 -8.12 16.17
CA ARG A 79 5.31 -9.45 16.14
C ARG A 79 4.08 -9.38 17.04
N PRO A 80 2.86 -9.68 16.55
CA PRO A 80 1.75 -9.95 17.47
C PRO A 80 2.16 -11.13 18.37
N ALA A 81 1.99 -10.96 19.68
CA ALA A 81 2.24 -12.01 20.65
C ALA A 81 1.30 -13.18 20.32
N ALA A 82 1.88 -14.30 19.90
CA ALA A 82 1.17 -15.57 19.82
C ALA A 82 0.64 -15.89 21.22
N ALA A 83 -0.68 -15.99 21.35
CA ALA A 83 -1.31 -16.48 22.56
C ALA A 83 -0.81 -17.92 22.84
N PRO A 84 -0.45 -18.27 24.09
CA PRO A 84 -0.23 -19.65 24.42
C PRO A 84 -1.58 -20.37 24.44
N ASP A 85 -1.85 -21.19 23.42
CA ASP A 85 -2.91 -22.21 23.51
C ASP A 85 -2.49 -23.25 24.55
N GLY A 86 -2.93 -23.00 25.78
CA GLY A 86 -2.99 -24.00 26.83
C GLY A 86 -4.07 -25.02 26.49
N GLY A 87 -3.64 -26.22 26.11
CA GLY A 87 -4.51 -27.37 25.89
C GLY A 87 -3.92 -28.61 26.52
N ALA A 88 -3.96 -28.68 27.86
CA ALA A 88 -3.82 -29.94 28.58
C ALA A 88 -5.11 -30.75 28.41
N ARG A 89 -4.99 -31.98 27.93
CA ARG A 89 -5.73 -33.17 28.38
C ARG A 89 -5.10 -34.42 27.81
#